data_AF-A0A957MCD2-F1
#
_entry.id   AF-A0A957MCD2-F1
#
_cell.length_a   1.000
_cell.length_b   1.000
_cell.length_c   1.000
_cell.angle_alpha   90.00
_cell.angle_beta   90.00
_cell.angle_gamma   90.00
#
_symmetry.space_group_name_H-M   'P 1'
#
loop_
_entity.id
_entity.type
_entity.pdbx_description
1 polymer ?
#
loop_
_entity_poly.entity_id
_entity_poly.type
_entity_poly.pdbx_seq_one_letter_code
_entity_poly.pdbx_strand_id
1 'polypeptide(L)' 'CESQMRMAMNENEIGRIIVNRSVRLHKLLGPGLLETVYEVVLANRLTQAGLAVKRQVPIPIEVDGIRFD' A
#
# COMPACT_ATOMS: atom_id res chain seq x y z
N CYS A 1 -30.42 -14.93 -15.01
CA CYS A 1 -29.66 -15.14 -13.76
C CYS A 1 -28.19 -15.10 -14.10
N GLU A 2 -27.60 -13.90 -14.16
CA GLU A 2 -26.16 -13.75 -14.36
C GLU A 2 -25.50 -13.76 -12.98
N SER A 3 -24.98 -14.93 -12.63
CA SER A 3 -24.15 -15.16 -11.46
C SER A 3 -22.89 -14.30 -11.57
N GLN A 4 -22.85 -13.20 -10.82
CA GLN A 4 -21.64 -12.39 -10.65
C GLN A 4 -20.59 -13.20 -9.87
N MET A 5 -19.64 -13.78 -10.61
CA MET A 5 -18.40 -14.32 -10.06
C MET A 5 -17.57 -13.13 -9.55
N ARG A 6 -17.50 -12.93 -8.23
CA ARG A 6 -16.49 -12.06 -7.62
C ARG A 6 -15.13 -12.70 -7.88
N MET A 7 -14.41 -12.24 -8.89
CA MET A 7 -13.00 -12.57 -9.05
C MET A 7 -12.23 -11.84 -7.95
N ALA A 8 -11.65 -12.60 -7.02
CA ALA A 8 -10.68 -12.05 -6.08
C ALA A 8 -9.50 -11.48 -6.88
N MET A 9 -9.10 -10.25 -6.58
CA MET A 9 -7.92 -9.65 -7.21
C MET A 9 -6.68 -10.47 -6.87
N ASN A 10 -5.87 -10.79 -7.88
CA ASN A 10 -4.57 -11.43 -7.67
C ASN A 10 -3.46 -10.40 -7.36
N GLU A 11 -2.29 -10.91 -6.97
CA GLU A 11 -1.13 -10.10 -6.57
C GLU A 11 -0.68 -9.13 -7.68
N ASN A 12 -0.75 -9.54 -8.95
CA ASN A 12 -0.36 -8.68 -10.08
C ASN A 12 -1.32 -7.50 -10.24
N GLU A 13 -2.62 -7.72 -10.03
CA GLU A 13 -3.62 -6.66 -10.10
C GLU A 13 -3.45 -5.66 -8.96
N ILE A 14 -3.21 -6.16 -7.74
CA ILE A 14 -2.90 -5.34 -6.57
C ILE A 14 -1.62 -4.53 -6.82
N GLY A 15 -0.55 -5.19 -7.24
CA GLY A 15 0.74 -4.56 -7.55
C GLY A 15 0.60 -3.46 -8.62
N ARG A 16 -0.18 -3.71 -9.67
CA ARG A 16 -0.46 -2.71 -10.72
C ARG A 16 -1.17 -1.49 -10.15
N ILE A 17 -2.13 -1.65 -9.23
CA ILE A 17 -2.78 -0.50 -8.57
C ILE A 17 -1.75 0.27 -7.73
N ILE A 18 -0.95 -0.43 -6.93
CA ILE A 18 0.06 0.18 -6.06
C ILE A 18 1.04 1.03 -6.88
N VAL A 19 1.69 0.44 -7.88
CA VAL A 19 2.69 1.14 -8.72
C VAL A 19 2.07 2.35 -9.41
N ASN A 20 0.89 2.20 -10.00
CA ASN A 20 0.21 3.31 -10.69
C ASN A 20 -0.10 4.48 -9.75
N ARG A 21 -0.54 4.20 -8.51
CA ARG A 21 -0.84 5.24 -7.51
C ARG A 21 0.44 5.89 -7.00
N SER A 22 1.49 5.11 -6.73
CA SER A 22 2.79 5.62 -6.26
C SER A 22 3.47 6.51 -7.29
N VAL A 23 3.50 6.11 -8.57
CA VAL A 23 4.10 6.94 -9.64
C VAL A 23 3.34 8.26 -9.81
N ARG A 24 2.00 8.22 -9.78
CA ARG A 24 1.19 9.45 -9.84
C ARG A 24 1.39 10.34 -8.62
N LEU A 25 1.59 9.76 -7.44
CA LEU A 25 1.89 10.50 -6.23
C LEU A 25 3.25 11.18 -6.31
N HIS A 26 4.28 10.45 -6.71
CA HIS A 26 5.64 10.98 -6.87
C HIS A 26 5.70 12.10 -7.91
N LYS A 27 5.00 11.94 -9.04
CA LYS A 27 4.88 13.00 -10.07
C LYS A 27 4.15 14.25 -9.56
N LEU A 28 3.23 14.09 -8.61
CA LEU A 28 2.47 15.21 -8.04
C LEU A 28 3.28 15.97 -6.97
N LEU A 29 3.91 15.25 -6.05
CA LEU A 29 4.60 15.84 -4.90
C LEU A 29 6.05 16.20 -5.19
N GLY A 30 6.66 15.57 -6.19
CA GLY A 30 8.08 15.71 -6.47
C GLY A 30 8.98 15.02 -5.43
N PRO A 31 10.27 14.87 -5.73
CA PRO A 31 11.24 14.32 -4.78
C PRO A 31 11.45 15.27 -3.59
N GLY A 32 11.88 14.73 -2.44
CA GLY A 32 12.34 15.54 -1.31
C GLY A 32 11.31 15.87 -0.22
N LEU A 33 10.08 15.34 -0.31
CA LEU A 33 9.10 15.43 0.77
C LEU A 33 9.31 14.34 1.83
N LEU A 34 8.86 14.61 3.05
CA LEU A 34 8.90 13.65 4.16
C LEU A 34 8.18 12.33 3.82
N GLU A 35 8.81 11.23 4.20
CA GLU A 35 8.28 9.87 4.01
C GLU A 35 6.88 9.71 4.63
N THR A 36 6.66 10.31 5.80
CA THR A 36 5.38 10.29 6.50
C THR A 36 4.24 10.87 5.66
N VAL A 37 4.51 11.92 4.88
CA VAL A 37 3.50 12.53 3.99
C VAL A 37 3.23 11.61 2.79
N TYR A 38 4.28 11.05 2.20
CA TYR A 38 4.14 10.04 1.14
C TYR A 38 3.29 8.85 1.59
N GLU A 39 3.58 8.31 2.77
CA GLU A 39 2.88 7.18 3.38
C GLU A 39 1.39 7.49 3.59
N VAL A 40 1.07 8.60 4.26
CA VAL A 40 -0.32 9.02 4.56
C VAL A 40 -1.13 9.16 3.26
N VAL A 41 -0.59 9.87 2.27
CA VAL A 41 -1.30 10.16 1.03
C VAL A 41 -1.46 8.91 0.17
N LEU A 42 -0.43 8.05 0.09
CA LEU A 42 -0.50 6.81 -0.66
C LEU A 42 -1.51 5.86 -0.04
N ALA A 43 -1.48 5.67 1.29
CA ALA A 43 -2.42 4.80 1.98
C ALA A 43 -3.88 5.24 1.77
N ASN A 44 -4.15 6.54 1.82
CA ASN A 44 -5.48 7.08 1.52
C ASN A 44 -5.91 6.76 0.07
N ARG A 45 -5.02 6.94 -0.91
CA ARG A 45 -5.31 6.66 -2.32
C ARG A 45 -5.52 5.17 -2.62
N LEU A 46 -4.79 4.30 -1.95
CA LEU A 46 -4.95 2.85 -2.08
C LEU A 46 -6.26 2.38 -1.44
N THR A 47 -6.62 2.96 -0.29
CA THR A 47 -7.92 2.72 0.36
C THR A 47 -9.07 3.15 -0.54
N GLN A 48 -8.98 4.33 -1.17
CA GLN A 48 -9.96 4.81 -2.15
C GLN A 48 -10.03 3.94 -3.41
N ALA A 49 -8.98 3.16 -3.71
CA ALA A 49 -8.97 2.20 -4.81
C ALA A 49 -9.60 0.84 -4.41
N GLY A 50 -10.17 0.73 -3.20
CA GLY A 50 -10.83 -0.47 -2.69
C GLY A 50 -9.88 -1.48 -2.05
N LEU A 51 -8.61 -1.12 -1.84
CA LEU A 51 -7.66 -1.99 -1.16
C LEU A 51 -7.79 -1.87 0.35
N ALA A 52 -7.66 -2.99 1.06
CA ALA A 52 -7.47 -2.99 2.50
C ALA A 52 -6.01 -2.60 2.82
N VAL A 53 -5.81 -1.46 3.48
CA VAL A 53 -4.48 -0.91 3.75
C VAL A 53 -4.31 -0.73 5.26
N LYS A 54 -3.19 -1.21 5.79
CA LYS A 54 -2.71 -0.91 7.13
C LYS A 54 -1.38 -0.16 7.00
N ARG A 55 -1.13 0.78 7.90
CA ARG A 55 0.08 1.59 7.95
C ARG A 55 0.89 1.22 9.17
N GLN A 56 2.21 1.29 9.06
CA GLN A 56 3.14 1.09 10.18
C GLN A 56 2.82 -0.18 10.98
N VAL A 57 2.54 -1.29 10.26
CA VAL A 57 2.28 -2.57 10.90
C VAL A 57 3.59 -3.04 11.53
N PRO A 58 3.64 -3.23 12.86
CA PRO A 58 4.82 -3.77 13.51
C PRO A 58 5.15 -5.14 12.92
N ILE A 59 6.40 -5.32 12.52
CA ILE A 59 6.92 -6.61 12.07
C ILE A 59 7.96 -7.01 13.12
N PRO A 60 7.75 -8.13 13.82
CA PRO A 60 8.68 -8.53 14.85
C PRO A 60 10.03 -8.86 14.22
N ILE A 61 11.10 -8.33 14.82
CA ILE A 61 12.48 -8.56 14.38
C ILE A 61 13.23 -9.22 15.53
N GLU A 62 13.95 -10.29 15.24
CA GLU A 62 14.89 -10.91 16.16
C GLU A 62 16.31 -10.59 15.72
N VAL A 63 17.07 -9.93 16.60
CA VAL A 63 18.49 -9.61 16.39
C VAL A 63 19.26 -9.99 17.65
N ASP A 64 20.28 -10.83 17.51
CA ASP A 64 21.13 -11.30 18.62
C ASP A 64 20.34 -11.87 19.82
N GLY A 65 19.23 -12.57 19.53
CA GLY A 65 18.34 -13.14 20.54
C GLY A 65 17.44 -12.11 21.26
N ILE A 66 17.48 -10.85 20.85
CA ILE A 66 16.58 -9.79 21.32
C ILE A 66 15.42 -9.68 20.33
N ARG A 67 14.20 -9.84 20.83
CA ARG A 67 12.97 -9.70 20.05
C ARG A 67 12.42 -8.29 20.21
N PHE A 68 12.17 -7.62 19.09
CA PHE A 68 11.48 -6.35 18.98
C PHE A 68 10.11 -6.65 18.39
N ASP A 69 9.03 -6.38 19.12
CA ASP A 69 7.65 -6.53 18.64
C ASP A 69 7.12 -5.25 18.00
#